data_AF-A0A7K2Z6B1-F1
#
_entry.id   AF-A0A7K2Z6B1-F1
#
_cell.length_a   1.000
_cell.length_b   1.000
_cell.length_c   1.000
_cell.angle_alpha   90.00
_cell.angle_beta   90.00
_cell.angle_gamma   90.00
#
_symmetry.space_group_name_H-M   'P 1'
#
loop_
_entity.id
_entity.type
_entity.pdbx_description
1 polymer ?
#
loop_
_entity_poly.entity_id
_entity_poly.type
_entity_poly.pdbx_seq_one_letter_code
_entity_poly.pdbx_strand_id
1 'polypeptide(L)'
;MRPEDTRGTGGGGLPVPMAWLYTEYVADELLRTGDLMEPTTLEFRAGRDALALTMFLSGLLREAPLSGTLSEARADELRVLTAYGAAWRSWVCERLTE
;
A
#
# COMPACT_ATOMS: atom_id res chain seq x y z
N MET A 1 12.95 10.67 -29.38
CA MET A 1 11.78 10.99 -28.55
C MET A 1 12.17 10.78 -27.10
N ARG A 2 12.14 11.83 -26.29
CA ARG A 2 12.41 11.80 -24.85
C ARG A 2 11.10 12.30 -24.20
N PRO A 3 10.48 11.58 -23.25
CA PRO A 3 9.19 12.02 -22.73
C PRO A 3 9.42 13.29 -21.91
N GLU A 4 8.59 14.27 -22.23
CA GLU A 4 8.66 15.64 -21.77
C GLU A 4 8.24 15.76 -20.30
N ASP A 5 8.92 16.66 -19.61
CA ASP A 5 8.62 17.11 -18.26
C ASP A 5 7.21 17.75 -18.19
N THR A 6 6.21 17.01 -17.69
CA THR A 6 4.90 17.57 -17.33
C THR A 6 5.01 18.36 -16.04
N ARG A 7 5.23 19.67 -16.16
CA ARG A 7 4.96 20.66 -15.11
C ARG A 7 4.05 21.76 -15.67
N GLY A 8 2.79 21.76 -15.24
CA GLY A 8 1.83 22.87 -15.41
C GLY A 8 0.43 22.44 -14.95
N THR A 9 -0.01 22.75 -13.73
CA THR A 9 -0.61 24.00 -13.22
C THR A 9 -2.13 23.82 -13.03
N GLY A 10 -2.61 23.94 -11.78
CA GLY A 10 -4.00 24.34 -11.50
C GLY A 10 -4.80 23.42 -10.59
N GLY A 11 -4.75 23.67 -9.27
CA GLY A 11 -5.62 23.05 -8.26
C GLY A 11 -4.79 22.49 -7.12
N GLY A 12 -4.96 23.03 -5.91
CA GLY A 12 -4.25 22.62 -4.69
C GLY A 12 -4.59 21.22 -4.16
N GLY A 13 -4.80 20.25 -5.04
CA GLY A 13 -4.76 18.83 -4.71
C GLY A 13 -3.34 18.35 -4.96
N LEU A 14 -2.66 17.88 -3.91
CA LEU A 14 -1.44 17.09 -4.08
C LEU A 14 -1.71 16.03 -5.14
N PRO A 15 -0.85 15.83 -6.16
CA PRO A 15 -1.04 14.77 -7.12
C PRO A 15 -1.01 13.48 -6.31
N VAL A 16 -2.18 12.86 -6.09
CA VAL A 16 -2.25 11.55 -5.44
C VAL A 16 -1.45 10.64 -6.38
N PRO A 17 -0.27 10.16 -5.96
CA PRO A 17 0.55 9.36 -6.85
C PRO A 17 -0.30 8.18 -7.29
N MET A 18 -0.34 7.88 -8.59
CA MET A 18 -1.08 6.69 -9.09
C MET A 18 -0.69 5.41 -8.31
N ALA A 19 0.53 5.38 -7.78
CA ALA A 19 1.00 4.35 -6.86
C ALA A 19 0.15 4.20 -5.60
N TRP A 20 -0.36 5.28 -5.00
CA TRP A 20 -1.24 5.24 -3.82
C TRP A 20 -2.59 4.60 -4.13
N LEU A 21 -3.27 5.06 -5.19
CA LEU A 21 -4.55 4.49 -5.61
C LEU A 21 -4.41 3.00 -5.95
N TYR A 22 -3.28 2.63 -6.55
CA TYR A 22 -2.96 1.24 -6.84
C TYR A 22 -2.74 0.41 -5.56
N THR A 23 -2.04 0.95 -4.57
CA THR A 23 -1.87 0.28 -3.28
C THR A 23 -3.18 0.11 -2.51
N GLU A 24 -4.09 1.08 -2.57
CA GLU A 24 -5.42 0.96 -1.97
C GLU A 24 -6.26 -0.12 -2.65
N TYR A 25 -6.25 -0.16 -3.98
CA TYR A 25 -6.98 -1.17 -4.75
C TYR A 25 -6.46 -2.58 -4.45
N VAL A 26 -5.14 -2.78 -4.46
CA VAL A 26 -4.55 -4.09 -4.18
C VAL A 26 -4.80 -4.50 -2.72
N ALA A 27 -4.70 -3.58 -1.76
CA ALA A 27 -5.00 -3.88 -0.37
C ALA A 27 -6.47 -4.32 -0.17
N ASP A 28 -7.41 -3.66 -0.85
CA ASP A 28 -8.84 -4.04 -0.81
C ASP A 28 -9.07 -5.44 -1.39
N GLU A 29 -8.53 -5.70 -2.59
CA GLU A 29 -8.62 -7.02 -3.24
C GLU A 29 -8.00 -8.12 -2.38
N LEU A 30 -6.84 -7.89 -1.76
CA LEU A 30 -6.18 -8.87 -0.90
C LEU A 30 -6.99 -9.20 0.35
N LEU A 31 -7.62 -8.21 0.97
CA LEU A 31 -8.47 -8.44 2.14
C LEU A 31 -9.76 -9.17 1.79
N ARG A 32 -10.36 -8.87 0.62
CA ARG A 32 -11.56 -9.57 0.13
C ARG A 32 -11.28 -11.00 -0.31
N THR A 33 -10.21 -11.22 -1.07
CA THR A 33 -9.84 -12.55 -1.59
C THR A 33 -9.31 -13.48 -0.50
N GLY A 34 -8.65 -12.92 0.52
CA GLY A 34 -8.17 -13.68 1.68
C GLY A 34 -9.22 -14.01 2.72
N ASP A 35 -10.47 -13.52 2.58
CA ASP A 35 -11.55 -13.59 3.60
C ASP A 35 -11.05 -13.21 5.01
N LEU A 36 -10.16 -12.22 5.06
CA LEU A 36 -9.43 -11.87 6.28
C LEU A 36 -10.32 -11.09 7.26
N MET A 37 -11.27 -10.29 6.73
CA MET A 37 -12.21 -9.46 7.49
C MET A 37 -13.49 -9.20 6.69
N GLU A 38 -14.61 -9.00 7.38
CA GLU A 38 -15.87 -8.65 6.72
C GLU A 38 -15.81 -7.23 6.10
N PRO A 39 -16.09 -7.05 4.79
CA PRO A 39 -15.84 -5.81 4.03
C PRO A 39 -16.57 -4.53 4.48
N THR A 40 -17.49 -4.63 5.43
CA THR A 40 -18.31 -3.51 5.93
C THR A 40 -17.84 -2.98 7.29
N THR A 41 -16.93 -3.71 7.92
CA THR A 41 -16.47 -3.47 9.29
C THR A 41 -15.45 -2.33 9.38
N LEU A 42 -15.28 -1.78 10.58
CA LEU A 42 -14.25 -0.76 10.82
C LEU A 42 -12.85 -1.37 10.76
N GLU A 43 -12.75 -2.62 11.18
CA GLU A 43 -11.58 -3.47 11.15
C GLU A 43 -11.09 -3.64 9.71
N PHE A 44 -12.00 -3.90 8.76
CA PHE A 44 -11.65 -3.99 7.34
C PHE A 44 -11.07 -2.67 6.81
N ARG A 45 -11.68 -1.53 7.13
CA ARG A 45 -11.17 -0.22 6.70
C ARG A 45 -9.80 0.08 7.30
N ALA A 46 -9.64 -0.14 8.61
CA ALA A 46 -8.37 0.07 9.29
C ALA A 46 -7.27 -0.86 8.74
N GLY A 47 -7.60 -2.12 8.48
CA GLY A 47 -6.70 -3.10 7.87
C GLY A 47 -6.30 -2.71 6.44
N ARG A 48 -7.26 -2.28 5.62
CA ARG A 48 -7.02 -1.84 4.25
C ARG A 48 -6.09 -0.64 4.21
N ASP A 49 -6.37 0.38 5.02
CA ASP A 49 -5.60 1.61 5.04
C ASP A 49 -4.17 1.37 5.56
N ALA A 50 -4.01 0.53 6.59
CA ALA A 50 -2.69 0.13 7.09
C ALA A 50 -1.88 -0.70 6.08
N LEU A 51 -2.53 -1.62 5.38
CA LEU A 51 -1.90 -2.46 4.36
C LEU A 51 -1.50 -1.63 3.14
N ALA A 52 -2.40 -0.78 2.63
CA ALA A 52 -2.12 0.13 1.53
C ALA A 52 -0.92 1.03 1.84
N LEU A 53 -0.88 1.63 3.04
CA LEU A 53 0.23 2.45 3.50
C LEU A 53 1.55 1.66 3.57
N THR A 54 1.50 0.44 4.09
CA THR A 54 2.70 -0.42 4.16
C THR A 54 3.22 -0.75 2.76
N MET A 55 2.34 -1.17 1.84
CA MET A 55 2.72 -1.47 0.46
C MET A 55 3.29 -0.27 -0.28
N PHE A 56 2.73 0.92 -0.03
CA PHE A 56 3.20 2.18 -0.60
C PHE A 56 4.60 2.54 -0.12
N LEU A 57 4.83 2.53 1.20
CA LEU A 57 6.12 2.90 1.80
C LEU A 57 7.22 1.87 1.54
N SER A 58 6.88 0.58 1.47
CA SER A 58 7.83 -0.49 1.13
C SER A 58 8.18 -0.53 -0.36
N GLY A 59 7.47 0.20 -1.23
CA GLY A 59 7.66 0.10 -2.67
C GLY A 59 7.31 -1.26 -3.26
N LEU A 60 6.54 -2.09 -2.54
CA LEU A 60 6.21 -3.47 -2.90
C LEU A 60 5.56 -3.61 -4.29
N LEU A 61 4.78 -2.61 -4.69
CA LEU A 61 4.11 -2.58 -5.99
C LEU A 61 4.94 -1.98 -7.13
N ARG A 62 6.18 -1.53 -6.85
CA ARG A 62 7.13 -1.07 -7.87
C ARG A 62 7.81 -2.23 -8.60
N GLU A 63 7.92 -3.39 -7.96
CA GLU A 63 8.72 -4.53 -8.46
C GLU A 63 7.89 -5.81 -8.77
N ALA A 64 6.62 -5.90 -8.36
CA ALA A 64 5.85 -7.13 -8.44
C ALA A 64 4.93 -7.22 -9.69
N PRO A 65 4.86 -8.39 -10.37
CA PRO A 65 3.79 -8.65 -11.34
C PRO A 65 2.47 -8.85 -10.61
N LEU A 66 1.46 -8.14 -11.12
CA LEU A 66 0.01 -8.11 -10.88
C LEU A 66 -0.74 -9.46 -10.89
N SER A 67 -0.08 -10.60 -10.68
CA SER A 67 -0.77 -11.86 -10.46
C SER A 67 -1.52 -11.76 -9.13
N GLY A 68 -2.86 -11.71 -9.21
CA GLY A 68 -3.80 -11.54 -8.08
C GLY A 68 -3.81 -12.65 -7.02
N THR A 69 -2.74 -13.44 -6.94
CA THR A 69 -2.47 -14.41 -5.87
C THR A 69 -1.19 -14.01 -5.18
N LEU A 70 -1.33 -13.60 -3.93
CA LEU A 70 -0.22 -13.22 -3.07
C LEU A 70 0.65 -14.46 -2.78
N SER A 71 1.89 -14.45 -3.26
CA SER A 71 2.84 -15.54 -2.98
C SER A 71 3.04 -15.69 -1.48
N GLU A 72 3.14 -16.92 -0.97
CA GLU A 72 3.33 -17.21 0.45
C GLU A 72 4.53 -16.46 1.05
N ALA A 73 5.63 -16.36 0.29
CA ALA A 73 6.81 -15.58 0.69
C ALA A 73 6.51 -14.08 0.84
N ARG A 74 5.62 -13.54 0.00
CA ARG A 74 5.17 -12.14 0.11
C ARG A 74 4.18 -11.94 1.25
N ALA A 75 3.41 -12.97 1.61
CA ALA A 75 2.51 -12.93 2.76
C ALA A 75 3.30 -12.85 4.05
N ASP A 76 4.40 -13.58 4.12
CA ASP A 76 5.26 -13.65 5.28
C ASP A 76 6.05 -12.33 5.48
N GLU A 77 6.56 -11.75 4.39
CA GLU A 77 7.18 -10.41 4.41
C GLU A 77 6.22 -9.34 4.93
N LEU A 78 4.99 -9.30 4.40
CA LEU A 78 3.97 -8.37 4.87
C LEU A 78 3.61 -8.62 6.33
N ARG A 79 3.49 -9.88 6.77
CA ARG A 79 3.24 -10.21 8.18
C ARG A 79 4.33 -9.69 9.11
N VAL A 80 5.60 -9.79 8.72
CA VAL A 80 6.72 -9.25 9.51
C VAL A 80 6.63 -7.73 9.60
N LEU A 81 6.34 -7.07 8.48
CA LEU A 81 6.22 -5.62 8.43
C LEU A 81 5.01 -5.12 9.24
N THR A 82 3.87 -5.78 9.14
CA THR A 82 2.63 -5.40 9.82
C THR A 82 2.44 -6.08 11.18
N ALA A 83 3.47 -6.75 11.71
CA ALA A 83 3.40 -7.38 13.02
C ALA A 83 3.11 -6.29 14.07
N TYR A 84 1.98 -6.43 14.77
CA TYR A 84 1.54 -5.47 15.79
C TYR A 84 2.67 -5.23 16.81
N GLY A 85 3.28 -4.05 16.78
CA GLY A 85 4.39 -3.72 17.67
C GLY A 85 4.99 -2.34 17.43
N ALA A 86 5.82 -1.89 18.38
CA ALA A 86 6.55 -0.62 18.30
C ALA A 86 7.47 -0.52 17.06
N ALA A 87 7.89 -1.67 16.52
CA ALA A 87 8.74 -1.77 15.34
C ALA A 87 8.06 -1.22 14.07
N TRP A 88 6.78 -1.54 13.83
CA TRP A 88 6.05 -1.03 12.67
C TRP A 88 5.93 0.49 12.71
N ARG A 89 5.56 1.06 13.86
CA ARG A 89 5.47 2.52 14.03
C ARG A 89 6.82 3.21 13.78
N SER A 90 7.92 2.69 14.37
CA SER A 90 9.25 3.26 14.16
C SER A 90 9.64 3.24 12.68
N TRP A 91 9.44 2.10 12.02
CA TRP A 91 9.74 1.91 10.61
C TRP A 91 8.95 2.86 9.70
N VAL A 92 7.64 3.02 9.94
CA VAL A 92 6.80 3.97 9.18
C VAL A 92 7.30 5.40 9.38
N CYS A 93 7.59 5.80 10.64
CA CYS A 93 8.08 7.14 10.93
C CYS A 93 9.41 7.44 10.24
N GLU A 94 10.35 6.50 10.20
CA GLU A 94 11.64 6.64 9.49
C GLU A 94 11.43 6.87 7.98
N ARG A 95 10.49 6.16 7.35
CA ARG A 95 10.20 6.29 5.91
C ARG A 95 9.40 7.54 5.54
N LEU A 96 8.63 8.11 6.46
CA LEU A 96 7.88 9.36 6.24
C LEU A 96 8.74 10.62 6.43
N THR A 97 9.91 10.50 7.06
CA THR A 97 10.86 11.61 7.25
C THR A 97 11.84 11.81 6.09
N GLU A 98 11.79 10.94 5.08
CA GLU A 98 12.65 10.92 3.88
C GLU A 98 11.94 11.54 2.68
#